data_AF-A0A5N6K3A9-F1
#
_entry.id   AF-A0A5N6K3A9-F1
#
_cell.length_a   1.000
_cell.length_b   1.000
_cell.length_c   1.000
_cell.angle_alpha   90.00
_cell.angle_beta   90.00
_cell.angle_gamma   90.00
#
_symmetry.space_group_name_H-M   'P 1'
#
loop_
_entity.id
_entity.type
_entity.pdbx_description
1 polymer ?
#
loop_
_entity_poly.entity_id
_entity_poly.type
_entity_poly.pdbx_seq_one_letter_code
_entity_poly.pdbx_strand_id
1 'polypeptide(L)'
;MTTIGTTPIYHEVPLQAVNSQPSESLHQTLTVDFSWKKFKSLITTTGTDAPSKPLYIVSYKSFKPNLVFKSSLDDSTLGTGTLHPISIDSDCSVRGRPIKIKALKRFKTEYTHLSHTFSSSDTNIDSPPVQMTWTSSSGWKTWDFICLDQHQMPVAKFSANTMSLRNVGRIEFLDPRVMANEAFREEIVVVGMTLMYTMVLRTTSILSLFGAFIARPGRKEEGKAHAL
;
A
#
# COMPACT_ATOMS: atom_id res chain seq x y z
N MET A 1 -50.25 -50.13 32.04
CA MET A 1 -49.22 -49.85 31.00
C MET A 1 -49.80 -48.80 30.08
N THR A 2 -49.44 -47.53 30.29
CA THR A 2 -49.89 -46.42 29.46
C THR A 2 -48.73 -45.44 29.35
N THR A 3 -48.13 -45.38 28.17
CA THR A 3 -46.95 -44.57 27.85
C THR A 3 -47.43 -43.17 27.44
N ILE A 4 -47.02 -42.12 28.15
CA ILE A 4 -47.27 -40.73 27.77
C ILE A 4 -45.99 -40.22 27.11
N GLY A 5 -46.09 -39.88 25.82
CA GLY A 5 -45.01 -39.23 25.07
C GLY A 5 -44.93 -37.75 25.42
N THR A 6 -43.76 -37.29 25.87
CA THR A 6 -43.45 -35.88 26.11
C THR A 6 -42.77 -35.29 24.88
N THR A 7 -43.42 -34.36 24.21
CA THR A 7 -42.81 -33.47 23.20
C THR A 7 -41.99 -32.38 23.92
N PRO A 8 -40.75 -32.08 23.49
CA PRO A 8 -40.01 -30.94 24.02
C PRO A 8 -40.49 -29.64 23.35
N ILE A 9 -40.80 -28.64 24.19
CA ILE A 9 -41.06 -27.26 23.83
C ILE A 9 -39.72 -26.62 23.43
N TYR A 10 -39.62 -26.10 22.20
CA TYR A 10 -38.49 -25.27 21.77
C TYR A 10 -38.63 -23.88 22.39
N HIS A 11 -37.74 -23.54 23.32
CA HIS A 11 -37.51 -22.15 23.71
C HIS A 11 -36.73 -21.44 22.61
N GLU A 12 -37.39 -20.54 21.89
CA GLU A 12 -36.78 -19.61 20.97
C GLU A 12 -35.99 -18.56 21.78
N VAL A 13 -34.66 -18.70 21.79
CA VAL A 13 -33.74 -17.72 22.37
C VAL A 13 -33.68 -16.53 21.39
N PRO A 14 -34.00 -15.30 21.81
CA PRO A 14 -33.85 -14.14 20.93
C PRO A 14 -32.37 -13.98 20.57
N LEU A 15 -32.07 -14.01 19.27
CA LEU A 15 -30.78 -13.64 18.71
C LEU A 15 -30.47 -12.19 19.14
N GLN A 16 -29.71 -12.04 20.22
CA GLN A 16 -29.10 -10.77 20.57
C GLN A 16 -28.15 -10.39 19.45
N ALA A 17 -28.50 -9.32 18.73
CA ALA A 17 -27.63 -8.67 17.78
C ALA A 17 -26.29 -8.36 18.46
N VAL A 18 -25.22 -9.00 17.99
CA VAL A 18 -23.84 -8.62 18.32
C VAL A 18 -23.63 -7.22 17.75
N ASN A 19 -23.92 -6.22 18.58
CA ASN A 19 -23.60 -4.85 18.33
C ASN A 19 -22.07 -4.77 18.30
N SER A 20 -21.50 -4.86 17.09
CA SER A 20 -20.06 -4.77 16.85
C SER A 20 -19.67 -3.29 17.01
N GLN A 21 -19.63 -2.86 18.27
CA GLN A 21 -18.94 -1.65 18.69
C GLN A 21 -17.50 -1.81 18.22
N PRO A 22 -16.93 -0.88 17.41
CA PRO A 22 -15.54 -0.96 17.06
C PRO A 22 -14.77 -0.89 18.37
N SER A 23 -14.06 -1.96 18.72
CA SER A 23 -12.97 -1.82 19.68
C SER A 23 -12.10 -0.69 19.14
N GLU A 24 -11.84 0.33 19.96
CA GLU A 24 -10.73 1.24 19.72
C GLU A 24 -9.47 0.41 19.80
N SER A 25 -9.19 -0.26 18.69
CA SER A 25 -7.97 -0.96 18.46
C SER A 25 -6.89 0.10 18.47
N LEU A 26 -5.88 -0.15 19.29
CA LEU A 26 -4.66 0.63 19.39
C LEU A 26 -3.88 0.49 18.07
N HIS A 27 -4.49 0.81 16.92
CA HIS A 27 -3.91 0.75 15.59
C HIS A 27 -3.62 2.18 15.18
N GLN A 28 -2.34 2.56 15.24
CA GLN A 28 -1.93 3.84 14.69
C GLN A 28 -2.17 3.79 13.17
N THR A 29 -2.99 4.71 12.69
CA THR A 29 -3.30 4.87 11.27
C THR A 29 -2.65 6.15 10.78
N LEU A 30 -2.00 6.09 9.62
CA LEU A 30 -1.50 7.26 8.91
C LEU A 30 -2.39 7.53 7.70
N THR A 31 -2.73 8.80 7.48
CA THR A 31 -3.43 9.25 6.27
C THR A 31 -2.43 9.84 5.29
N VAL A 32 -2.59 9.54 4.00
CA VAL A 32 -1.74 10.05 2.93
C VAL A 32 -2.55 10.97 2.02
N ASP A 33 -2.32 12.27 2.12
CA ASP A 33 -3.03 13.29 1.34
C ASP A 33 -2.10 13.95 0.31
N PHE A 34 -2.56 14.08 -0.92
CA PHE A 34 -1.87 14.73 -2.01
C PHE A 34 -2.16 16.23 -2.06
N SER A 35 -1.09 17.02 -2.10
CA SER A 35 -1.11 18.46 -2.26
C SER A 35 -0.70 18.85 -3.68
N TRP A 36 -1.69 19.22 -4.49
CA TRP A 36 -1.51 19.71 -5.86
C TRP A 36 -0.60 20.94 -5.94
N LYS A 37 -0.64 21.84 -4.94
CA LYS A 37 0.16 23.09 -4.93
C LYS A 37 1.66 22.85 -4.91
N LYS A 38 2.12 21.78 -4.27
CA LYS A 38 3.55 21.45 -4.11
C LYS A 38 3.94 20.17 -4.83
N PHE A 39 2.99 19.49 -5.47
CA PHE A 39 3.16 18.18 -6.05
C PHE A 39 3.83 17.20 -5.08
N LYS A 40 3.27 17.12 -3.87
CA LYS A 40 3.78 16.33 -2.73
C LYS A 40 2.64 15.64 -2.01
N SER A 41 2.89 14.50 -1.40
CA SER A 41 1.98 13.91 -0.42
C SER A 41 2.44 14.24 0.99
N LEU A 42 1.47 14.48 1.86
CA LEU A 42 1.62 14.74 3.28
C LEU A 42 1.08 13.52 4.02
N ILE A 43 1.89 12.96 4.92
CA ILE A 43 1.50 11.82 5.73
C ILE A 43 1.30 12.30 7.15
N THR A 44 0.09 12.13 7.70
CA THR A 44 -0.31 12.58 9.04
C THR A 44 -0.84 11.41 9.85
N THR A 45 -0.76 11.50 11.18
CA THR A 45 -1.45 10.54 12.06
C THR A 45 -2.95 10.85 12.08
N THR A 46 -3.78 9.83 11.93
CA THR A 46 -5.24 9.94 12.07
C THR A 46 -5.63 10.12 13.55
N GLY A 47 -6.59 11.00 13.85
CA GLY A 47 -7.14 11.17 15.20
C GLY A 47 -6.61 12.38 15.99
N THR A 48 -5.96 13.35 15.34
CA THR A 48 -5.67 14.65 15.97
C THR A 48 -6.68 15.67 15.43
N ASP A 49 -7.54 16.24 16.28
CA ASP A 49 -8.61 17.19 15.91
C ASP A 49 -8.11 18.57 15.42
N ALA A 50 -6.80 18.77 15.37
CA ALA A 50 -6.15 19.93 14.77
C ALA A 50 -5.53 19.55 13.41
N PRO A 51 -5.26 20.49 12.49
CA PRO A 51 -4.45 20.22 11.31
C PRO A 51 -3.06 19.73 11.75
N SER A 52 -2.92 18.41 11.87
CA SER A 52 -1.74 17.75 12.40
C SER A 52 -0.57 18.06 11.49
N LYS A 53 0.54 18.54 12.05
CA LYS A 53 1.79 18.72 11.30
C LYS A 53 2.11 17.38 10.65
N PRO A 54 2.41 17.32 9.33
CA PRO A 54 2.75 16.06 8.69
C PRO A 54 3.93 15.42 9.39
N LEU A 55 3.93 14.09 9.53
CA LEU A 55 5.08 13.32 9.98
C LEU A 55 6.08 13.17 8.84
N TYR A 56 5.58 12.83 7.66
CA TYR A 56 6.38 12.58 6.47
C TYR A 56 5.87 13.35 5.26
N ILE A 57 6.80 13.71 4.38
CA ILE A 57 6.52 14.39 3.12
C ILE A 57 7.09 13.54 1.98
N VAL A 58 6.24 13.20 1.03
CA VAL A 58 6.63 12.45 -0.17
C VAL A 58 6.67 13.41 -1.35
N SER A 59 7.83 13.54 -1.98
CA SER A 59 8.02 14.34 -3.19
C SER A 59 8.10 13.43 -4.41
N TYR A 60 7.38 13.80 -5.46
CA TYR A 60 7.36 13.08 -6.73
C TYR A 60 8.33 13.74 -7.71
N LYS A 61 9.24 12.96 -8.29
CA LYS A 61 10.24 13.41 -9.27
C LYS A 61 10.04 12.71 -10.60
N SER A 62 10.27 13.44 -11.68
CA SER A 62 10.22 12.91 -13.05
C SER A 62 11.38 11.94 -13.34
N PHE A 63 12.52 12.12 -12.67
CA PHE A 63 13.70 11.26 -12.79
C PHE A 63 13.93 10.45 -11.53
N LYS A 64 14.72 9.38 -11.64
CA LYS A 64 15.06 8.51 -10.51
C LYS A 64 15.85 9.28 -9.45
N PRO A 65 15.58 9.05 -8.14
CA PRO A 65 14.46 8.28 -7.60
C PRO A 65 13.12 9.02 -7.77
N ASN A 66 12.08 8.32 -8.20
CA ASN A 66 10.76 8.89 -8.50
C ASN A 66 10.02 9.35 -7.24
N LEU A 67 10.25 8.69 -6.12
CA LEU A 67 9.67 9.02 -4.82
C LEU A 67 10.80 9.36 -3.84
N VAL A 68 10.68 10.49 -3.15
CA VAL A 68 11.60 10.88 -2.08
C VAL A 68 10.80 11.14 -0.82
N PHE A 69 11.09 10.38 0.23
CA PHE A 69 10.42 10.42 1.53
C PHE A 69 11.29 11.18 2.50
N LYS A 70 10.73 12.24 3.10
CA LYS A 70 11.41 13.04 4.10
C LYS A 70 10.62 13.13 5.39
N SER A 71 11.33 13.22 6.51
CA SER A 71 10.75 13.60 7.79
C SER A 71 10.38 15.08 7.77
N SER A 72 9.22 15.44 8.31
CA SER A 72 8.81 16.84 8.44
C SER A 72 9.43 17.54 9.66
N LEU A 73 10.10 16.80 10.54
CA LEU A 73 10.72 17.37 11.74
C LEU A 73 12.03 18.09 11.40
N ASP A 74 12.87 17.45 10.59
CA ASP A 74 14.26 17.81 10.32
C ASP A 74 14.62 17.82 8.81
N ASP A 75 13.65 17.56 7.92
CA ASP A 75 13.84 17.44 6.47
C ASP A 75 14.84 16.35 6.04
N SER A 76 15.17 15.41 6.95
CA SER A 76 16.05 14.29 6.66
C SER A 76 15.38 13.29 5.72
N THR A 77 16.17 12.68 4.83
CA THR A 77 15.66 11.71 3.86
C THR A 77 15.55 10.34 4.52
N LEU A 78 14.31 9.90 4.73
CA LEU A 78 13.98 8.60 5.32
C LEU A 78 14.14 7.49 4.31
N GLY A 79 13.83 7.78 3.05
CA GLY A 79 13.94 6.79 2.00
C GLY A 79 13.62 7.33 0.62
N THR A 80 13.81 6.46 -0.37
CA THR A 80 13.56 6.75 -1.78
C THR A 80 12.93 5.55 -2.45
N GLY A 81 12.03 5.78 -3.41
CA GLY A 81 11.45 4.75 -4.27
C GLY A 81 11.79 5.01 -5.73
N THR A 82 12.23 3.98 -6.44
CA THR A 82 12.55 4.01 -7.85
C THR A 82 11.59 3.09 -8.60
N LEU A 83 10.83 3.68 -9.50
CA LEU A 83 9.87 2.97 -10.33
C LEU A 83 10.55 2.64 -11.67
N HIS A 84 10.27 1.46 -12.20
CA HIS A 84 10.79 1.04 -13.50
C HIS A 84 9.61 0.87 -14.46
N PRO A 85 9.58 1.58 -15.61
CA PRO A 85 8.48 1.46 -16.56
C PRO A 85 8.31 0.06 -17.17
N ILE A 86 9.41 -0.70 -17.29
CA ILE A 86 9.45 -2.00 -17.97
C ILE A 86 9.56 -3.16 -16.99
N SER A 87 10.24 -2.96 -15.85
CA SER A 87 10.42 -4.02 -14.84
C SER A 87 9.20 -4.10 -13.92
N ILE A 88 8.84 -5.31 -13.54
CA ILE A 88 7.83 -5.55 -12.50
C ILE A 88 8.41 -5.36 -11.10
N ASP A 89 9.73 -5.46 -10.95
CA ASP A 89 10.42 -5.21 -9.68
C ASP A 89 10.59 -3.70 -9.47
N SER A 90 10.74 -3.30 -8.21
CA SER A 90 11.08 -1.92 -7.84
C SER A 90 12.19 -1.89 -6.81
N ASP A 91 12.96 -0.80 -6.83
CA ASP A 91 14.04 -0.58 -5.87
C ASP A 91 13.64 0.56 -4.94
N CYS A 92 13.87 0.38 -3.65
CA CYS A 92 13.79 1.46 -2.69
C CYS A 92 15.03 1.49 -1.79
N SER A 93 15.14 2.54 -0.98
CA SER A 93 16.14 2.68 0.07
C SER A 93 15.46 3.23 1.29
N VAL A 94 15.79 2.70 2.47
CA VAL A 94 15.28 3.15 3.77
C VAL A 94 16.49 3.38 4.67
N ARG A 95 16.62 4.60 5.21
CA ARG A 95 17.77 5.03 6.03
C ARG A 95 19.12 4.70 5.40
N GLY A 96 19.22 4.86 4.08
CA GLY A 96 20.43 4.58 3.30
C GLY A 96 20.67 3.10 2.96
N ARG A 97 19.82 2.16 3.43
CA ARG A 97 19.91 0.74 3.11
C ARG A 97 19.05 0.41 1.89
N PRO A 98 19.62 -0.19 0.83
CA PRO A 98 18.85 -0.57 -0.34
C PRO A 98 17.94 -1.75 -0.03
N ILE A 99 16.70 -1.67 -0.50
CA ILE A 99 15.69 -2.72 -0.41
C ILE A 99 15.18 -2.99 -1.82
N LYS A 100 15.17 -4.27 -2.21
CA LYS A 100 14.57 -4.71 -3.47
C LYS A 100 13.19 -5.29 -3.22
N ILE A 101 12.19 -4.74 -3.90
CA ILE A 101 10.82 -5.25 -3.89
C ILE A 101 10.66 -6.12 -5.13
N LYS A 102 10.63 -7.45 -4.93
CA LYS A 102 10.62 -8.42 -6.02
C LYS A 102 9.23 -9.01 -6.22
N ALA A 103 8.79 -9.11 -7.46
CA ALA A 103 7.55 -9.81 -7.78
C ALA A 103 7.76 -11.33 -7.65
N LEU A 104 6.93 -12.00 -6.84
CA LEU A 104 6.89 -13.46 -6.75
C LEU A 104 6.13 -14.08 -7.93
N LYS A 105 5.15 -13.35 -8.48
CA LYS A 105 4.32 -13.80 -9.60
C LYS A 105 4.14 -12.66 -10.62
N ARG A 106 4.09 -13.01 -11.91
CA ARG A 106 3.89 -12.03 -12.99
C ARG A 106 2.44 -11.54 -13.10
N PHE A 107 1.49 -12.48 -12.92
CA PHE A 107 0.04 -12.25 -13.12
C PHE A 107 -0.76 -12.09 -11.82
N LYS A 108 -0.10 -12.18 -10.66
CA LYS A 108 -0.72 -11.94 -9.36
C LYS A 108 0.14 -10.94 -8.60
N THR A 109 -0.48 -9.96 -7.97
CA THR A 109 0.22 -9.03 -7.10
C THR A 109 0.63 -9.73 -5.82
N GLU A 110 1.86 -10.25 -5.86
CA GLU A 110 2.51 -10.92 -4.76
C GLU A 110 3.98 -10.51 -4.84
N TYR A 111 4.45 -9.77 -3.84
CA TYR A 111 5.78 -9.18 -3.82
C TYR A 111 6.48 -9.54 -2.53
N THR A 112 7.81 -9.50 -2.53
CA THR A 112 8.59 -9.73 -1.32
C THR A 112 9.71 -8.71 -1.19
N HIS A 113 10.02 -8.37 0.05
CA HIS A 113 11.22 -7.64 0.41
C HIS A 113 11.83 -8.23 1.68
N LEU A 114 13.13 -7.98 1.89
CA LEU A 114 13.83 -8.37 3.10
C LEU A 114 13.84 -7.17 4.06
N SER A 115 13.21 -7.33 5.22
CA SER A 115 13.20 -6.33 6.28
C SER A 115 14.37 -6.54 7.23
N HIS A 116 15.16 -5.49 7.42
CA HIS A 116 16.23 -5.48 8.42
C HIS A 116 15.79 -4.84 9.74
N THR A 117 14.62 -4.21 9.77
CA THR A 117 14.12 -3.48 10.93
C THR A 117 13.03 -4.25 11.70
N PHE A 118 12.45 -5.30 11.13
CA PHE A 118 11.36 -6.07 11.77
C PHE A 118 11.80 -7.13 12.80
N SER A 119 13.10 -7.41 12.94
CA SER A 119 13.59 -8.50 13.81
C SER A 119 13.03 -8.43 15.23
N SER A 120 12.44 -9.54 15.68
CA SER A 120 11.72 -9.70 16.95
C SER A 120 12.61 -9.96 18.16
N SER A 121 13.92 -9.78 18.05
CA SER A 121 14.84 -9.96 19.17
C SER A 121 15.48 -8.63 19.53
N ASP A 122 15.06 -8.10 20.69
CA ASP A 122 15.91 -7.26 21.51
C ASP A 122 17.32 -7.88 21.53
N THR A 123 18.34 -7.05 21.30
CA THR A 123 19.76 -7.42 21.44
C THR A 123 20.28 -8.54 20.54
N ASN A 124 20.55 -8.24 19.27
CA ASN A 124 21.82 -8.59 18.60
C ASN A 124 21.88 -8.00 17.18
N ILE A 125 23.02 -7.37 16.86
CA ILE A 125 23.31 -6.65 15.60
C ILE A 125 23.27 -7.59 14.36
N ASP A 126 23.25 -8.91 14.57
CA ASP A 126 23.38 -9.93 13.53
C ASP A 126 22.11 -10.76 13.27
N SER A 127 20.93 -10.26 13.64
CA SER A 127 19.69 -10.97 13.31
C SER A 127 19.47 -10.98 11.79
N PRO A 128 19.23 -12.16 11.17
CA PRO A 128 19.02 -12.23 9.73
C PRO A 128 17.79 -11.41 9.32
N PRO A 129 17.79 -10.81 8.11
CA PRO A 129 16.63 -10.08 7.64
C PRO A 129 15.41 -10.98 7.53
N VAL A 130 14.25 -10.45 7.92
CA VAL A 130 12.98 -11.16 7.86
C VAL A 130 12.36 -10.95 6.50
N GLN A 131 11.95 -12.04 5.85
CA GLN A 131 11.22 -11.95 4.59
C GLN A 131 9.79 -11.48 4.85
N MET A 132 9.42 -10.38 4.22
CA MET A 132 8.07 -9.84 4.23
C MET A 132 7.41 -10.09 2.88
N THR A 133 6.11 -10.37 2.90
CA THR A 133 5.33 -10.64 1.69
C THR A 133 4.20 -9.63 1.56
N TRP A 134 4.11 -8.96 0.42
CA TRP A 134 3.03 -8.05 0.09
C TRP A 134 2.06 -8.71 -0.85
N THR A 135 0.79 -8.75 -0.46
CA THR A 135 -0.33 -9.17 -1.30
C THR A 135 -1.19 -7.96 -1.63
N SER A 136 -2.04 -8.06 -2.66
CA SER A 136 -3.06 -7.02 -2.87
C SER A 136 -4.44 -7.57 -3.12
N SER A 137 -5.45 -6.83 -2.67
CA SER A 137 -6.85 -7.04 -3.00
C SER A 137 -7.46 -5.73 -3.49
N SER A 138 -8.16 -5.77 -4.63
CA SER A 138 -8.88 -4.61 -5.15
C SER A 138 -10.35 -4.71 -4.74
N GLY A 139 -10.85 -3.66 -4.09
CA GLY A 139 -12.26 -3.47 -3.78
C GLY A 139 -12.87 -2.37 -4.66
N TRP A 140 -14.13 -2.04 -4.40
CA TRP A 140 -14.86 -1.02 -5.17
C TRP A 140 -14.28 0.40 -5.01
N LYS A 141 -13.84 0.77 -3.80
CA LYS A 141 -13.32 2.12 -3.48
C LYS A 141 -11.83 2.15 -3.14
N THR A 142 -11.24 0.98 -2.92
CA THR A 142 -9.88 0.87 -2.39
C THR A 142 -9.10 -0.20 -3.12
N TRP A 143 -7.79 0.00 -3.19
CA TRP A 143 -6.84 -1.03 -3.55
C TRP A 143 -5.90 -1.26 -2.38
N ASP A 144 -6.10 -2.39 -1.71
CA ASP A 144 -5.40 -2.72 -0.49
C ASP A 144 -4.14 -3.52 -0.80
N PHE A 145 -3.05 -3.16 -0.14
CA PHE A 145 -1.76 -3.84 -0.17
C PHE A 145 -1.44 -4.27 1.26
N ILE A 146 -1.40 -5.57 1.51
CA ILE A 146 -1.27 -6.14 2.86
C ILE A 146 0.14 -6.73 2.99
N CYS A 147 0.90 -6.23 3.95
CA CYS A 147 2.21 -6.75 4.33
C CYS A 147 2.04 -7.87 5.36
N LEU A 148 2.61 -9.02 5.06
CA LEU A 148 2.58 -10.24 5.85
C LEU A 148 3.99 -10.58 6.31
N ASP A 149 4.12 -11.06 7.54
CA ASP A 149 5.38 -11.61 8.05
C ASP A 149 5.66 -13.03 7.53
N GLN A 150 6.75 -13.62 8.02
CA GLN A 150 7.16 -15.00 7.71
C GLN A 150 6.11 -16.07 8.08
N HIS A 151 5.23 -15.78 9.04
CA HIS A 151 4.15 -16.67 9.47
C HIS A 151 2.83 -16.38 8.74
N GLN A 152 2.87 -15.55 7.69
CA GLN A 152 1.69 -15.09 6.94
C GLN A 152 0.70 -14.29 7.80
N MET A 153 1.18 -13.68 8.88
CA MET A 153 0.37 -12.82 9.73
C MET A 153 0.45 -11.37 9.23
N PRO A 154 -0.69 -10.65 9.15
CA PRO A 154 -0.70 -9.27 8.66
C PRO A 154 -0.06 -8.32 9.68
N VAL A 155 0.96 -7.59 9.26
CA VAL A 155 1.68 -6.63 10.10
C VAL A 155 1.35 -5.18 9.77
N ALA A 156 1.00 -4.91 8.51
CA ALA A 156 0.62 -3.58 8.04
C ALA A 156 -0.25 -3.67 6.79
N LYS A 157 -1.02 -2.62 6.51
CA LYS A 157 -1.84 -2.50 5.31
C LYS A 157 -1.78 -1.09 4.74
N PHE A 158 -1.51 -0.95 3.45
CA PHE A 158 -1.70 0.28 2.70
C PHE A 158 -2.99 0.18 1.89
N SER A 159 -3.98 1.00 2.21
CA SER A 159 -5.25 1.09 1.47
C SER A 159 -5.23 2.31 0.57
N ALA A 160 -4.95 2.11 -0.72
CA ALA A 160 -5.00 3.17 -1.72
C ALA A 160 -6.46 3.53 -2.03
N ASN A 161 -6.77 4.82 -2.12
CA ASN A 161 -8.10 5.28 -2.52
C ASN A 161 -8.17 5.41 -4.04
N THR A 162 -8.95 4.56 -4.69
CA THR A 162 -9.06 4.55 -6.16
C THR A 162 -9.99 5.63 -6.71
N MET A 163 -10.77 6.27 -5.83
CA MET A 163 -11.82 7.23 -6.19
C MET A 163 -11.46 8.68 -5.86
N SER A 164 -10.30 8.94 -5.25
CA SER A 164 -9.90 10.27 -4.81
C SER A 164 -8.58 10.72 -5.43
N LEU A 165 -8.58 11.95 -5.95
CA LEU A 165 -7.40 12.64 -6.48
C LEU A 165 -6.62 13.38 -5.39
N ARG A 166 -7.19 13.52 -4.18
CA ARG A 166 -6.56 14.26 -3.07
C ARG A 166 -6.20 13.34 -1.91
N ASN A 167 -6.99 12.32 -1.64
CA ASN A 167 -6.67 11.33 -0.63
C ASN A 167 -6.02 10.15 -1.36
N VAL A 168 -4.71 9.95 -1.18
CA VAL A 168 -3.98 8.85 -1.83
C VAL A 168 -4.34 7.53 -1.16
N GLY A 169 -4.53 7.54 0.16
CA GLY A 169 -4.88 6.36 0.92
C GLY A 169 -4.56 6.48 2.41
N ARG A 170 -4.45 5.33 3.06
CA ARG A 170 -4.08 5.22 4.48
C ARG A 170 -3.17 4.03 4.72
N ILE A 171 -2.31 4.14 5.74
CA ILE A 171 -1.46 3.06 6.25
C ILE A 171 -1.98 2.67 7.62
N GLU A 172 -2.31 1.41 7.81
CA GLU A 172 -2.72 0.84 9.09
C GLU A 172 -1.59 -0.08 9.59
N PHE A 173 -1.10 0.14 10.81
CA PHE A 173 -0.17 -0.77 11.48
C PHE A 173 -0.96 -1.76 12.33
N LEU A 174 -0.87 -3.04 11.98
CA LEU A 174 -1.75 -4.09 12.51
C LEU A 174 -1.11 -4.90 13.65
N ASP A 175 0.21 -4.86 13.76
CA ASP A 175 0.97 -5.57 14.78
C ASP A 175 1.55 -4.58 15.83
N PRO A 176 1.32 -4.77 17.14
CA PRO A 176 1.86 -3.91 18.19
C PRO A 176 3.38 -3.72 18.14
N ARG A 177 4.14 -4.74 17.70
CA ARG A 177 5.60 -4.67 17.54
C ARG A 177 6.00 -3.59 16.53
N VAL A 178 5.17 -3.39 15.51
CA VAL A 178 5.38 -2.38 14.46
C VAL A 178 5.17 -0.99 15.00
N MET A 179 4.20 -0.80 15.89
CA MET A 179 3.89 0.52 16.45
C MET A 179 5.00 1.06 17.34
N ALA A 180 5.68 0.18 18.08
CA ALA A 180 6.83 0.52 18.90
C ALA A 180 8.11 0.77 18.07
N ASN A 181 8.17 0.30 16.83
CA ASN A 181 9.37 0.32 16.00
C ASN A 181 9.30 1.35 14.88
N GLU A 182 9.78 2.56 15.15
CA GLU A 182 9.78 3.65 14.18
C GLU A 182 10.50 3.32 12.86
N ALA A 183 11.65 2.64 12.94
CA ALA A 183 12.43 2.29 11.76
C ALA A 183 11.64 1.36 10.82
N PHE A 184 10.89 0.41 11.38
CA PHE A 184 10.03 -0.46 10.59
C PHE A 184 8.78 0.26 10.07
N ARG A 185 8.19 1.20 10.83
CA ARG A 185 7.09 2.05 10.29
C ARG A 185 7.53 2.82 9.06
N GLU A 186 8.71 3.41 9.10
CA GLU A 186 9.28 4.12 7.94
C GLU A 186 9.53 3.18 6.77
N GLU A 187 10.04 1.97 7.03
CA GLU A 187 10.22 0.94 6.01
C GLU A 187 8.87 0.61 5.33
N ILE A 188 7.81 0.38 6.11
CA ILE A 188 6.46 0.11 5.61
C ILE A 188 5.91 1.28 4.79
N VAL A 189 6.11 2.53 5.23
CA VAL A 189 5.68 3.72 4.48
C VAL A 189 6.38 3.76 3.11
N VAL A 190 7.70 3.61 3.08
CA VAL A 190 8.50 3.70 1.85
C VAL A 190 8.17 2.54 0.91
N VAL A 191 8.18 1.31 1.41
CA VAL A 191 7.93 0.09 0.62
C VAL A 191 6.49 0.06 0.12
N GLY A 192 5.51 0.28 1.00
CA GLY A 192 4.08 0.21 0.66
C GLY A 192 3.70 1.24 -0.41
N MET A 193 4.13 2.50 -0.26
CA MET A 193 3.87 3.52 -1.27
C MET A 193 4.62 3.26 -2.59
N THR A 194 5.88 2.81 -2.52
CA THR A 194 6.65 2.46 -3.73
C THR A 194 6.00 1.32 -4.50
N LEU A 195 5.52 0.29 -3.79
CA LEU A 195 4.81 -0.84 -4.40
C LEU A 195 3.49 -0.39 -5.03
N MET A 196 2.70 0.45 -4.35
CA MET A 196 1.47 0.98 -4.92
C MET A 196 1.73 1.75 -6.22
N TYR A 197 2.70 2.66 -6.25
CA TYR A 197 3.01 3.41 -7.46
C TYR A 197 3.61 2.54 -8.57
N THR A 198 4.38 1.51 -8.22
CA THR A 198 4.83 0.48 -9.18
C THR A 198 3.63 -0.19 -9.84
N MET A 199 2.61 -0.51 -9.05
CA MET A 199 1.40 -1.13 -9.54
C MET A 199 0.53 -0.21 -10.38
N VAL A 200 0.38 1.05 -10.00
CA VAL A 200 -0.29 2.07 -10.82
C VAL A 200 0.43 2.27 -12.17
N LEU A 201 1.77 2.29 -12.17
CA LEU A 201 2.55 2.39 -13.40
C LEU A 201 2.35 1.15 -14.30
N ARG A 202 2.31 -0.05 -13.71
CA ARG A 202 2.06 -1.30 -14.46
C ARG A 202 0.66 -1.31 -15.07
N THR A 203 -0.37 -0.94 -14.32
CA THR A 203 -1.75 -0.98 -14.83
C THR A 203 -1.97 0.06 -15.93
N THR A 204 -1.41 1.27 -15.80
CA THR A 204 -1.47 2.30 -16.84
C THR A 204 -0.66 1.95 -18.09
N SER A 205 0.52 1.34 -17.95
CA SER A 205 1.31 0.85 -19.09
C SER A 205 0.62 -0.29 -19.84
N ILE A 206 0.03 -1.26 -19.13
CA ILE A 206 -0.76 -2.33 -19.75
C ILE A 206 -1.96 -1.75 -20.51
N LEU A 207 -2.69 -0.80 -19.93
CA LEU A 207 -3.81 -0.13 -20.61
C LEU A 207 -3.35 0.68 -21.84
N SER A 208 -2.17 1.30 -21.80
CA SER A 208 -1.59 1.98 -22.96
C SER A 208 -1.20 1.01 -24.09
N LEU A 209 -0.79 -0.22 -23.77
CA LEU A 209 -0.53 -1.28 -24.75
C LEU A 209 -1.82 -1.75 -25.42
N PHE A 210 -2.95 -1.82 -24.71
CA PHE A 210 -4.25 -2.12 -25.32
C PHE A 210 -4.82 -0.95 -26.15
N GLY A 211 -4.52 0.30 -25.79
CA GLY A 211 -4.89 1.49 -26.58
C GLY A 211 -4.16 1.55 -27.94
N ALA A 212 -2.91 1.10 -28.01
CA ALA A 212 -2.15 1.03 -29.25
C ALA A 212 -2.69 -0.01 -30.26
N PHE A 213 -3.41 -1.03 -29.79
CA PHE A 213 -4.07 -2.04 -30.64
C PHE A 213 -5.46 -1.59 -31.15
N ILE A 214 -6.09 -0.60 -30.50
CA ILE A 214 -7.44 -0.10 -30.88
C ILE A 214 -7.36 1.23 -31.66
N ALA A 215 -6.22 1.92 -31.62
CA ALA A 215 -5.98 3.10 -32.45
C ALA A 215 -5.88 2.71 -33.94
N ARG A 216 -7.01 2.81 -34.67
CA ARG A 216 -7.01 2.75 -36.14
C ARG A 216 -6.05 3.83 -36.67
N PRO A 217 -5.07 3.51 -37.53
CA PRO A 217 -4.26 4.53 -38.18
C PRO A 217 -5.17 5.44 -39.01
N GLY A 218 -5.06 6.75 -38.78
CA GLY A 218 -5.86 7.75 -39.46
C GLY A 218 -5.74 7.60 -40.98
N ARG A 219 -6.90 7.58 -41.66
CA ARG A 219 -7.01 7.61 -43.11
C ARG A 219 -6.41 8.95 -43.58
N LYS A 220 -5.33 8.92 -44.37
CA LYS A 220 -4.82 10.13 -45.02
C LYS A 220 -5.86 10.59 -46.05
N GLU A 221 -6.32 11.83 -45.90
CA GLU A 221 -7.03 12.53 -46.98
C GLU A 221 -6.10 12.70 -48.18
N GLU A 222 -6.67 12.51 -49.37
CA GLU A 222 -6.01 12.64 -50.66
C GLU A 222 -5.64 14.09 -50.95
N GLY A 223 -4.36 14.32 -51.28
CA GLY A 223 -3.86 15.55 -51.87
C GLY A 223 -3.29 15.28 -53.27
N LYS A 224 -3.97 15.81 -54.29
CA LYS A 224 -3.71 15.73 -55.72
C LYS A 224 -2.25 15.99 -56.14
N ALA A 225 -1.78 15.30 -57.18
CA ALA A 225 -0.80 15.83 -58.13
C ALA A 225 -1.08 15.32 -59.56
N HIS A 226 -1.16 16.28 -60.48
CA HIS A 226 -1.33 16.15 -61.93
C HIS A 226 -0.02 15.74 -62.66
N ALA A 227 -0.20 15.35 -63.93
CA ALA A 227 0.77 15.18 -65.05
C ALA A 227 1.47 13.81 -65.08
N LEU A 228 1.39 13.03 -66.17
CA LEU A 228 1.50 13.34 -67.61
C LEU A 228 0.38 12.72 -68.47
#